data_AF-A0A9W8TFZ2-F1
#
_entry.id   AF-A0A9W8TFZ2-F1
#
_cell.length_a   1.000
_cell.length_b   1.000
_cell.length_c   1.000
_cell.angle_alpha   90.00
_cell.angle_beta   90.00
_cell.angle_gamma   90.00
#
_symmetry.space_group_name_H-M   'P 1'
#
loop_
_entity.id
_entity.type
_entity.pdbx_description
1 polymer ?
#
loop_
_entity_poly.entity_id
_entity_poly.type
_entity_poly.pdbx_seq_one_letter_code
_entity_poly.pdbx_strand_id
1 'polypeptide(L)'
;MLAFFSALLFALSVQASVLTLQSPRFVVSDSTGSQLRSEPISLAHKASIPVQLGPKDTLRLSFQIVDKETGKGFQPHQTFLRFYDEKADEEGVQPVRVTAGGKVKFDLVRTALSSLTSS
;
A
#
# COMPACT_ATOMS: atom_id res chain seq x y z
N MET A 1 -37.15 26.44 37.81
CA MET A 1 -37.16 25.86 36.44
C MET A 1 -35.82 26.10 35.78
N LEU A 2 -34.79 25.24 35.97
CA LEU A 2 -33.53 25.30 35.20
C LEU A 2 -32.62 24.07 35.41
N ALA A 3 -33.19 22.91 35.75
CA ALA A 3 -32.44 21.70 36.12
C ALA A 3 -32.47 20.59 35.07
N PHE A 4 -32.75 20.91 33.79
CA PHE A 4 -32.95 19.90 32.75
C PHE A 4 -32.06 20.05 31.50
N PHE A 5 -31.12 20.99 31.47
CA PHE A 5 -30.30 21.24 30.27
C PHE A 5 -28.88 20.65 30.30
N SER A 6 -28.43 20.03 31.41
CA SER A 6 -27.04 19.57 31.55
C SER A 6 -26.77 18.12 31.16
N ALA A 7 -27.75 17.34 30.69
CA ALA A 7 -27.61 15.89 30.54
C ALA A 7 -27.37 15.39 29.09
N LEU A 8 -27.10 16.26 28.12
CA LEU A 8 -26.97 15.82 26.72
C LEU A 8 -25.66 16.27 26.04
N LEU A 9 -24.54 16.11 26.75
CA LEU A 9 -23.24 16.04 26.09
C LEU A 9 -23.08 14.62 25.51
N PHE A 10 -23.62 14.41 24.31
CA PHE A 10 -23.22 13.27 23.48
C PHE A 10 -21.72 13.40 23.21
N ALA A 11 -20.92 12.64 23.96
CA ALA A 11 -19.55 12.35 23.57
C ALA A 11 -19.64 11.58 22.23
N LEU A 12 -19.54 12.30 21.13
CA LEU A 12 -19.34 11.70 19.81
C LEU A 12 -18.00 10.96 19.86
N SER A 13 -18.06 9.65 20.06
CA SER A 13 -16.90 8.79 19.89
C SER A 13 -16.46 8.91 18.44
N VAL A 14 -15.38 9.65 18.19
CA VAL A 14 -14.66 9.62 16.92
C VAL A 14 -14.10 8.20 16.80
N GLN A 15 -14.86 7.31 16.17
CA GLN A 15 -14.35 6.01 15.75
C GLN A 15 -13.45 6.27 14.55
N ALA A 16 -12.15 6.39 14.81
CA ALA A 16 -11.16 6.31 13.76
C ALA A 16 -11.17 4.87 13.22
N SER A 17 -11.62 4.71 11.98
CA SER A 17 -11.53 3.44 11.26
C SER A 17 -10.08 2.96 11.28
N VAL A 18 -9.86 1.76 11.81
CA VAL A 18 -8.55 1.11 11.75
C VAL A 18 -8.44 0.46 10.37
N LEU A 19 -7.61 1.03 9.51
CA LEU A 19 -7.37 0.49 8.18
C LEU A 19 -6.31 -0.62 8.21
N THR A 20 -6.45 -1.60 7.31
CA THR A 20 -5.45 -2.64 7.09
C THR A 20 -5.36 -3.01 5.62
N LEU A 21 -4.33 -3.77 5.24
CA LEU A 21 -4.19 -4.32 3.89
C LEU A 21 -4.67 -5.78 3.87
N GLN A 22 -5.55 -6.08 2.93
CA GLN A 22 -6.02 -7.42 2.63
C GLN A 22 -5.27 -7.97 1.41
N SER A 23 -4.87 -9.24 1.52
CA SER A 23 -4.18 -10.02 0.48
C SER A 23 -3.00 -9.28 -0.20
N PRO A 24 -2.11 -8.60 0.54
CA PRO A 24 -0.95 -7.98 -0.07
C PRO A 24 -0.04 -9.05 -0.69
N ARG A 25 0.35 -8.83 -1.94
CA ARG A 25 1.14 -9.78 -2.75
C ARG A 25 2.05 -9.02 -3.68
N PHE A 26 3.23 -9.57 -3.93
CA PHE A 26 4.04 -9.19 -5.07
C PHE A 26 4.10 -10.32 -6.11
N VAL A 27 4.31 -9.92 -7.36
CA VAL A 27 4.56 -10.81 -8.49
C VAL A 27 5.73 -10.25 -9.28
N VAL A 28 6.71 -11.09 -9.60
CA VAL A 28 7.77 -10.77 -10.55
C VAL A 28 7.49 -11.52 -11.84
N SER A 29 7.50 -10.79 -12.95
CA SER A 29 7.36 -11.36 -14.29
C SER A 29 8.53 -10.94 -15.17
N ASP A 30 8.94 -11.80 -16.08
CA ASP A 30 9.94 -11.47 -17.10
C ASP A 30 9.35 -10.57 -18.21
N SER A 31 10.17 -10.22 -19.20
CA SER A 31 9.76 -9.39 -20.34
C SER A 31 8.71 -10.02 -21.25
N THR A 32 8.49 -11.33 -21.16
CA THR A 32 7.46 -12.06 -21.91
C THR A 32 6.14 -12.13 -21.15
N GLY A 33 6.13 -11.68 -19.89
CA GLY A 33 4.98 -11.78 -18.98
C GLY A 33 4.93 -13.10 -18.21
N SER A 34 5.91 -13.99 -18.38
CA SER A 34 5.99 -15.22 -17.62
C SER A 34 6.26 -14.90 -16.15
N GLN A 35 5.54 -15.56 -15.24
CA GLN A 35 5.69 -15.33 -13.81
C GLN A 35 6.94 -16.04 -13.28
N LEU A 36 7.90 -15.27 -12.78
CA LEU A 36 9.13 -15.78 -12.16
C LEU A 36 8.94 -16.08 -10.66
N ARG A 37 8.20 -15.22 -9.95
CA ARG A 37 7.97 -15.33 -8.50
C ARG A 37 6.63 -14.70 -8.11
N SER A 38 5.92 -15.26 -7.14
CA SER A 38 4.65 -14.71 -6.66
C SER A 38 4.37 -15.13 -5.23
N GLU A 39 4.41 -14.18 -4.30
CA GLU A 39 4.33 -14.46 -2.88
C GLU A 39 3.52 -13.40 -2.12
N PRO A 40 2.78 -13.79 -1.06
CA PRO A 40 2.15 -12.84 -0.18
C PRO A 40 3.19 -12.02 0.58
N ILE A 41 2.84 -10.77 0.92
CA ILE A 41 3.67 -9.88 1.72
C ILE A 41 3.15 -9.93 3.16
N SER A 42 4.02 -10.23 4.12
CA SER A 42 3.66 -10.10 5.53
C SER A 42 3.72 -8.64 5.96
N LEU A 43 2.71 -8.19 6.71
CA LEU A 43 2.72 -6.87 7.35
C LEU A 43 3.48 -6.86 8.69
N ALA A 44 3.76 -8.05 9.25
CA ALA A 44 4.41 -8.20 10.54
C ALA A 44 5.90 -8.53 10.42
N HIS A 45 6.33 -9.11 9.29
CA HIS A 45 7.67 -9.63 9.12
C HIS A 45 8.24 -9.21 7.76
N LYS A 46 9.50 -8.76 7.76
CA LYS A 46 10.24 -8.52 6.51
C LYS A 46 10.47 -9.85 5.79
N ALA A 47 10.52 -9.82 4.46
CA ALA A 47 10.85 -10.99 3.67
C ALA A 47 12.30 -11.44 3.96
N SER A 48 12.52 -12.74 4.14
CA SER A 48 13.84 -13.30 4.41
C SER A 48 14.73 -13.32 3.16
N ILE A 49 14.13 -13.41 1.97
CA ILE A 49 14.84 -13.45 0.69
C ILE A 49 14.47 -12.20 -0.12
N PRO A 50 15.43 -11.29 -0.37
CA PRO A 50 15.20 -10.11 -1.20
C PRO A 50 14.62 -10.46 -2.57
N VAL A 51 13.78 -9.59 -3.11
CA VAL A 51 13.28 -9.72 -4.48
C VAL A 51 14.32 -9.16 -5.43
N GLN A 52 14.90 -10.01 -6.26
CA GLN A 52 15.83 -9.60 -7.31
C GLN A 52 15.07 -9.36 -8.61
N LEU A 53 15.31 -8.21 -9.24
CA LEU A 53 14.71 -7.83 -10.52
C LEU A 53 15.78 -7.76 -11.60
N GLY A 54 15.59 -8.55 -12.66
CA GLY A 54 16.36 -8.44 -13.88
C GLY A 54 16.08 -7.11 -14.62
N PRO A 55 16.88 -6.78 -15.65
CA PRO A 55 16.78 -5.50 -16.36
C PRO A 55 15.42 -5.23 -17.03
N LYS A 56 14.70 -6.28 -17.40
CA LYS A 56 13.40 -6.19 -18.10
C LYS A 56 12.26 -6.82 -17.30
N ASP A 57 12.52 -7.17 -16.05
CA ASP A 57 11.50 -7.75 -15.19
C ASP A 57 10.54 -6.66 -14.71
N THR A 58 9.30 -7.07 -14.48
CA THR A 58 8.26 -6.24 -13.90
C THR A 58 7.94 -6.74 -12.49
N LEU A 59 8.04 -5.85 -11.51
CA LEU A 59 7.52 -6.06 -10.16
C LEU A 59 6.11 -5.51 -10.07
N ARG A 60 5.14 -6.37 -9.84
CA ARG A 60 3.76 -6.01 -9.56
C ARG A 60 3.47 -6.12 -8.08
N LEU A 61 2.90 -5.08 -7.50
CA LEU A 61 2.34 -5.06 -6.15
C LEU A 61 0.82 -4.97 -6.22
N SER A 62 0.13 -5.80 -5.44
CA SER A 62 -1.32 -5.79 -5.36
C SER A 62 -1.79 -5.98 -3.93
N PHE A 63 -2.77 -5.19 -3.50
CA PHE A 63 -3.42 -5.30 -2.20
C PHE A 63 -4.77 -4.58 -2.24
N GLN A 64 -5.58 -4.79 -1.21
CA GLN A 64 -6.81 -4.03 -0.99
C GLN A 64 -6.75 -3.34 0.37
N ILE A 65 -7.06 -2.06 0.41
CA ILE A 65 -7.20 -1.29 1.65
C ILE A 65 -8.62 -1.51 2.16
N VAL A 66 -8.74 -1.98 3.40
CA VAL A 66 -10.02 -2.27 4.03
C VAL A 66 -10.07 -1.69 5.44
N ASP A 67 -11.28 -1.35 5.88
CA ASP A 67 -11.55 -1.18 7.30
C ASP A 67 -11.46 -2.54 8.01
N LYS A 68 -10.68 -2.61 9.09
CA LYS A 68 -10.33 -3.85 9.79
C LYS A 68 -11.53 -4.52 10.46
N GLU A 69 -12.52 -3.74 10.89
CA GLU A 69 -13.67 -4.25 11.64
C GLU A 69 -14.77 -4.73 10.71
N THR A 70 -15.05 -3.97 9.65
CA THR A 70 -16.14 -4.21 8.72
C THR A 70 -15.71 -5.01 7.49
N GLY A 71 -14.40 -5.07 7.19
CA GLY A 71 -13.86 -5.65 5.96
C GLY A 71 -14.22 -4.85 4.69
N LYS A 72 -14.86 -3.68 4.84
CA LYS A 72 -15.31 -2.87 3.72
C LYS A 72 -14.10 -2.21 3.04
N GLY A 73 -14.07 -2.27 1.71
CA GLY A 73 -13.08 -1.55 0.90
C GLY A 73 -13.08 -0.05 1.20
N PHE A 74 -11.90 0.51 1.39
CA PHE A 74 -11.70 1.92 1.70
C PHE A 74 -10.81 2.57 0.64
N GLN A 75 -11.21 3.74 0.14
CA GLN A 75 -10.45 4.51 -0.84
C GLN A 75 -9.88 5.77 -0.15
N PRO A 76 -8.58 5.78 0.22
CA PRO A 76 -7.96 6.96 0.79
C PRO A 76 -7.93 8.13 -0.19
N HIS A 77 -7.89 9.35 0.35
CA HIS A 77 -7.72 10.57 -0.45
C HIS A 77 -6.38 10.59 -1.20
N GLN A 78 -5.32 10.09 -0.57
CA GLN A 78 -3.98 10.00 -1.13
C GLN A 78 -3.32 8.70 -0.71
N THR A 79 -2.55 8.08 -1.61
CA THR A 79 -1.80 6.86 -1.30
C THR A 79 -0.53 6.85 -2.14
N PHE A 80 0.59 6.54 -1.50
CA PHE A 80 1.91 6.54 -2.12
C PHE A 80 2.62 5.23 -1.82
N LEU A 81 3.47 4.80 -2.74
CA LEU A 81 4.52 3.83 -2.49
C LEU A 81 5.85 4.57 -2.38
N ARG A 82 6.62 4.24 -1.35
CA ARG A 82 7.96 4.79 -1.14
C ARG A 82 8.99 3.69 -1.32
N PHE A 83 9.95 3.94 -2.19
CA PHE A 83 11.16 3.15 -2.36
C PHE A 83 12.30 3.91 -1.69
N TYR A 84 13.07 3.24 -0.85
CA TYR A 84 14.18 3.86 -0.11
C TYR A 84 15.44 3.02 -0.31
N ASP A 85 16.53 3.65 -0.70
CA ASP A 85 17.86 3.06 -0.77
C ASP A 85 18.68 3.48 0.46
N GLU A 86 18.81 2.56 1.41
CA GLU A 86 19.57 2.76 2.65
C GLU A 86 21.06 3.08 2.41
N LYS A 87 21.64 2.73 1.25
CA LYS A 87 23.07 2.94 0.98
C LYS A 87 23.35 4.34 0.42
N ALA A 88 22.47 4.82 -0.45
CA ALA A 88 22.58 6.14 -1.08
C ALA A 88 21.85 7.23 -0.28
N ASP A 89 21.00 6.83 0.67
CA ASP A 89 20.06 7.71 1.39
C ASP A 89 19.10 8.44 0.44
N GLU A 90 18.71 7.76 -0.64
CA GLU A 90 17.81 8.27 -1.67
C GLU A 90 16.41 7.65 -1.51
N GLU A 91 15.37 8.45 -1.79
CA GLU A 91 13.99 7.96 -1.84
C GLU A 91 13.27 8.35 -3.13
N GLY A 92 12.46 7.40 -3.62
CA GLY A 92 11.52 7.62 -4.71
C GLY A 92 10.09 7.40 -4.21
N VAL A 93 9.23 8.40 -4.38
CA VAL A 93 7.81 8.32 -4.00
C VAL A 93 6.95 8.24 -5.26
N GLN A 94 6.03 7.29 -5.31
CA GLN A 94 5.11 7.09 -6.42
C GLN A 94 3.67 7.13 -5.94
N PRO A 95 2.82 8.04 -6.46
CA PRO A 95 1.40 7.98 -6.18
C PRO A 95 0.81 6.70 -6.77
N VAL A 96 -0.08 6.05 -6.02
CA VAL A 96 -0.78 4.86 -6.51
C VAL A 96 -2.28 5.10 -6.59
N ARG A 97 -2.86 4.61 -7.68
CA ARG A 97 -4.30 4.67 -7.88
C ARG A 97 -4.99 3.63 -7.00
N VAL A 98 -5.89 4.10 -6.14
CA VAL A 98 -6.79 3.25 -5.36
C VAL A 98 -8.18 3.29 -5.99
N THR A 99 -8.77 2.12 -6.23
CA THR A 99 -10.16 2.02 -6.71
C THR A 99 -11.17 2.33 -5.59
N ALA A 100 -12.43 2.57 -5.92
CA ALA A 100 -13.49 2.80 -4.92
C ALA A 100 -13.65 1.65 -3.91
N GLY A 101 -13.30 0.42 -4.32
CA GLY A 101 -13.28 -0.75 -3.44
C GLY A 101 -11.98 -0.94 -2.64
N GLY A 102 -11.07 0.04 -2.67
CA GLY A 102 -9.78 -0.01 -1.97
C GLY A 102 -8.69 -0.83 -2.65
N LYS A 103 -8.95 -1.41 -3.84
CA LYS A 103 -7.97 -2.22 -4.55
C LYS A 103 -6.89 -1.35 -5.18
N VAL A 104 -5.65 -1.80 -5.05
CA VAL A 104 -4.44 -1.21 -5.64
C VAL A 104 -3.72 -2.25 -6.48
N LYS A 105 -3.23 -1.80 -7.63
CA LYS A 105 -2.32 -2.55 -8.49
C LYS A 105 -1.26 -1.57 -9.00
N PHE A 106 -0.01 -1.86 -8.72
CA PHE A 106 1.13 -1.04 -9.12
C PHE A 106 2.16 -1.92 -9.81
N ASP A 107 2.65 -1.48 -10.97
CA ASP A 107 3.66 -2.20 -11.75
C ASP A 107 4.90 -1.30 -11.85
N LEU A 108 6.04 -1.81 -11.38
CA LEU A 108 7.35 -1.19 -11.50
C LEU A 108 8.18 -1.97 -12.52
N VAL A 109 8.70 -1.26 -13.50
CA VAL A 109 9.72 -1.76 -14.43
C VAL A 109 11.05 -1.12 -14.04
N ARG A 110 12.14 -1.88 -14.04
CA ARG A 110 13.46 -1.40 -13.58
C ARG A 110 13.92 -0.12 -14.29
N THR A 111 13.63 0.02 -15.59
CA THR A 111 13.95 1.23 -16.36
C THR A 111 13.30 2.50 -15.79
N ALA A 112 12.17 2.37 -15.10
CA ALA A 112 11.50 3.49 -14.43
C ALA A 112 12.09 3.80 -13.05
N LEU A 113 12.95 2.96 -12.48
CA LEU A 113 13.56 3.19 -11.17
C LEU A 113 14.71 4.21 -11.24
N SER A 114 15.49 4.22 -12.33
CA SER A 114 16.59 5.18 -12.52
C SER A 114 16.14 6.64 -12.68
N SER A 115 14.88 6.87 -13.06
CA SER A 115 14.29 8.21 -13.13
C SER A 115 13.75 8.70 -11.78
N LEU A 116 13.72 7.85 -10.74
CA LEU A 116 13.20 8.21 -9.42
C LEU A 116 14.28 8.60 -8.41
N THR A 117 15.54 8.32 -8.74
CA THR A 117 16.70 8.57 -7.88
C THR A 117 17.63 9.66 -8.43
N SER A 118 17.27 10.30 -9.54
CA SER A 118 18.12 11.28 -10.26
C SER A 118 17.66 12.74 -10.08
N SER A 119 17.16 13.11 -8.90
CA SER A 119 16.77 14.49 -8.56
C SER A 119 17.70 15.09 -7.51
#